data_AF-A0AAN5CIK8-F1
#
_entry.id   AF-A0AAN5CIK8-F1
#
_cell.length_a   1.000
_cell.length_b   1.000
_cell.length_c   1.000
_cell.angle_alpha   90.00
_cell.angle_beta   90.00
_cell.angle_gamma   90.00
#
_symmetry.space_group_name_H-M   'P 1'
#
loop_
_entity.id
_entity.type
_entity.pdbx_description
1 polymer ?
#
loop_
_entity_poly.entity_id
_entity_poly.type
_entity_poly.pdbx_seq_one_letter_code
_entity_poly.pdbx_strand_id
1 'polypeptide(L)'
;QKVRMLGGLVTDKVEDCSHLVAIDGKRTIELMKALALGKNVVLPSWVNSSYAQKQFADTFDFFLRDDEAEKMHCCNFKLSVLRARKGKVFEDCEFYITPSVEPSPEEVKSVIELAGGLVHPHPPSPAKMIECIEWDKPYILIATECDMPILKYLTDAGCTVYNTEFVFESVMRQEVEPSAVFTVSPSACQPAPLRLPPMGQSTAAPVSGPGSASSTPSRRTSTGYSATPPPGPVPLTPTQGGGGQAEFASPLTPRIKAN
;
A
#
# COMPACT_ATOMS: atom_id res chain seq x y z
N GLN A 1 13.18 25.71 -12.12
CA GLN A 1 13.52 27.08 -12.57
C GLN A 1 12.81 27.47 -13.87
N LYS A 2 12.99 26.74 -14.99
CA LYS A 2 12.39 27.05 -16.31
C LYS A 2 10.87 27.33 -16.27
N VAL A 3 10.12 26.48 -15.56
CA VAL A 3 8.67 26.62 -15.38
C VAL A 3 8.28 28.00 -14.82
N ARG A 4 8.99 28.46 -13.77
CA ARG A 4 8.73 29.76 -13.14
C ARG A 4 9.07 30.93 -14.06
N MET A 5 10.13 30.78 -14.87
CA MET A 5 10.51 31.81 -15.87
C MET A 5 9.48 31.96 -16.98
N LEU A 6 8.73 30.90 -17.28
CA LEU A 6 7.59 30.92 -18.21
C LEU A 6 6.28 31.39 -17.53
N GLY A 7 6.32 31.80 -16.26
CA GLY A 7 5.15 32.23 -15.50
C GLY A 7 4.31 31.10 -14.90
N GLY A 8 4.74 29.84 -15.01
CA GLY A 8 4.07 28.70 -14.39
C GLY A 8 4.45 28.51 -12.91
N LEU A 9 3.61 27.77 -12.19
CA LEU A 9 3.83 27.41 -10.79
C LEU A 9 4.15 25.92 -10.66
N VAL A 10 4.94 25.58 -9.64
CA VAL A 10 5.21 24.18 -9.25
C VAL A 10 4.44 23.90 -7.97
N THR A 11 3.75 22.76 -7.90
CA THR A 11 2.97 22.34 -6.74
C THR A 11 3.39 20.94 -6.29
N ASP A 12 3.19 20.65 -5.02
CA ASP A 12 3.44 19.33 -4.44
C ASP A 12 2.18 18.45 -4.48
N LYS A 13 1.01 19.00 -4.84
CA LYS A 13 -0.27 18.26 -4.93
C LYS A 13 -0.64 17.98 -6.39
N VAL A 14 -0.94 16.72 -6.72
CA VAL A 14 -1.34 16.33 -8.09
C VAL A 14 -2.71 16.93 -8.44
N GLU A 15 -3.57 17.02 -7.45
CA GLU A 15 -4.93 17.54 -7.55
C GLU A 15 -4.93 18.98 -8.11
N ASP A 16 -3.94 19.78 -7.68
CA ASP A 16 -3.77 21.19 -8.06
C ASP A 16 -3.00 21.40 -9.37
N CYS A 17 -2.34 20.37 -9.90
CA CYS A 17 -1.51 20.52 -11.09
C CYS A 17 -2.34 20.44 -12.38
N SER A 18 -1.81 21.02 -13.45
CA SER A 18 -2.31 20.87 -14.81
C SER A 18 -1.54 19.79 -15.58
N HIS A 19 -0.24 19.70 -15.29
CA HIS A 19 0.71 18.80 -15.93
C HIS A 19 1.52 18.08 -14.87
N LEU A 20 1.62 16.76 -14.99
CA LEU A 20 2.61 15.95 -14.30
C LEU A 20 3.77 15.70 -15.27
N VAL A 21 4.99 16.09 -14.91
CA VAL A 21 6.18 15.87 -15.75
C VAL A 21 6.90 14.62 -15.27
N ALA A 22 6.78 13.51 -16.00
CA ALA A 22 7.37 12.21 -15.65
C ALA A 22 8.49 11.82 -16.63
N ILE A 23 9.53 11.16 -16.11
CA ILE A 23 10.67 10.69 -16.91
C ILE A 23 10.41 9.32 -17.54
N ASP A 24 9.58 8.50 -16.90
CA ASP A 24 9.25 7.13 -17.26
C ASP A 24 7.81 6.81 -16.81
N GLY A 25 7.33 5.64 -17.20
CA GLY A 25 6.02 5.10 -16.83
C GLY A 25 6.03 4.31 -15.52
N LYS A 26 7.04 4.48 -14.66
CA LYS A 26 7.11 3.73 -13.40
C LYS A 26 5.89 4.04 -12.55
N ARG A 27 5.30 2.99 -11.99
CA ARG A 27 4.15 3.12 -11.10
C ARG A 27 4.52 3.89 -9.84
N THR A 28 3.91 5.05 -9.68
CA THR A 28 3.97 5.90 -8.50
C THR A 28 2.56 6.37 -8.15
N ILE A 29 2.31 6.74 -6.88
CA ILE A 29 1.03 7.30 -6.47
C ILE A 29 0.71 8.58 -7.26
N GLU A 30 1.72 9.37 -7.57
CA GLU A 30 1.60 10.57 -8.40
C GLU A 30 1.05 10.28 -9.79
N LEU A 31 1.62 9.27 -10.45
CA LEU A 31 1.16 8.86 -11.77
C LEU A 31 -0.27 8.35 -11.70
N MET A 32 -0.61 7.54 -10.68
CA MET A 32 -1.97 7.01 -10.51
C MET A 32 -2.99 8.15 -10.33
N LYS A 33 -2.70 9.11 -9.44
CA LYS A 33 -3.56 10.27 -9.21
C LYS A 33 -3.70 11.14 -10.47
N ALA A 34 -2.62 11.34 -11.21
CA ALA A 34 -2.65 12.15 -12.42
C ALA A 34 -3.50 11.50 -13.52
N LEU A 35 -3.37 10.18 -13.69
CA LEU A 35 -4.18 9.40 -14.63
C LEU A 35 -5.66 9.39 -14.21
N ALA A 36 -5.96 9.11 -12.93
CA ALA A 36 -7.33 9.16 -12.39
C ALA A 36 -8.03 10.51 -12.62
N LEU A 37 -7.27 11.61 -12.55
CA LEU A 37 -7.77 12.96 -12.79
C LEU A 37 -7.74 13.40 -14.26
N GLY A 38 -7.18 12.60 -15.17
CA GLY A 38 -6.99 12.98 -16.57
C GLY A 38 -6.05 14.18 -16.76
N LYS A 39 -5.07 14.37 -15.87
CA LYS A 39 -4.04 15.41 -16.00
C LYS A 39 -3.15 15.13 -17.22
N ASN A 40 -2.56 16.18 -17.79
CA ASN A 40 -1.55 15.97 -18.82
C ASN A 40 -0.31 15.30 -18.18
N VAL A 41 0.05 14.10 -18.62
CA VAL A 41 1.29 13.44 -18.20
C VAL A 41 2.30 13.57 -19.33
N VAL A 42 3.40 14.29 -19.09
CA VAL A 42 4.34 14.72 -20.14
C VAL A 42 5.78 14.40 -19.81
N LEU A 43 6.61 14.28 -20.85
CA LEU A 43 8.05 14.15 -20.71
C LEU A 43 8.73 15.48 -20.33
N PRO A 44 9.94 15.47 -19.73
CA PRO A 44 10.68 16.69 -19.40
C PRO A 44 11.04 17.55 -20.62
N SER A 45 11.07 16.93 -21.81
CA SER A 45 11.25 17.62 -23.09
C SER A 45 10.19 18.70 -23.33
N TRP A 46 8.98 18.57 -22.78
CA TRP A 46 7.94 19.59 -22.85
C TRP A 46 8.39 20.91 -22.20
N VAL A 47 8.97 20.83 -21.00
CA VAL A 47 9.48 22.01 -20.26
C VAL A 47 10.66 22.63 -21.01
N ASN A 48 11.54 21.81 -21.58
CA ASN A 48 12.69 22.28 -22.34
C ASN A 48 12.26 22.99 -23.64
N SER A 49 11.34 22.40 -24.40
CA SER A 49 10.78 22.98 -25.62
C SER A 49 10.05 24.29 -25.33
N SER A 50 9.18 24.28 -24.31
CA SER A 50 8.44 25.47 -23.87
C SER A 50 9.39 26.63 -23.52
N TYR A 51 10.48 26.32 -22.80
CA TYR A 51 11.45 27.33 -22.43
C TYR A 51 12.18 27.93 -23.64
N ALA A 52 12.54 27.09 -24.61
CA ALA A 52 13.18 27.55 -25.85
C ALA A 52 12.24 28.46 -26.67
N GLN A 53 10.95 28.15 -26.69
CA GLN A 53 9.91 28.93 -27.38
C GLN A 53 9.46 30.17 -26.59
N LYS A 54 9.91 30.33 -25.34
CA LYS A 54 9.47 31.39 -24.40
C LYS A 54 7.96 31.38 -24.11
N GLN A 55 7.30 30.24 -24.31
CA GLN A 55 5.88 30.02 -24.07
C GLN A 55 5.63 28.53 -23.81
N PHE A 56 4.62 28.17 -23.01
CA PHE A 56 4.21 26.77 -22.87
C PHE A 56 3.79 26.18 -24.23
N ALA A 57 4.51 25.14 -24.65
CA ALA A 57 4.25 24.43 -25.89
C ALA A 57 2.95 23.60 -25.76
N ASP A 58 2.35 23.28 -26.90
CA ASP A 58 1.27 22.30 -26.93
C ASP A 58 1.73 20.95 -26.38
N THR A 59 0.83 20.24 -25.70
CA THR A 59 1.16 19.00 -24.99
C THR A 59 1.16 17.76 -25.90
N PHE A 60 0.52 17.81 -27.07
CA PHE A 60 0.18 16.64 -27.87
C PHE A 60 1.38 15.76 -28.24
N ASP A 61 2.52 16.39 -28.55
CA ASP A 61 3.78 15.74 -28.95
C ASP A 61 4.69 15.37 -27.78
N PHE A 62 4.32 15.76 -26.56
CA PHE A 62 5.15 15.55 -25.37
C PHE A 62 4.50 14.67 -24.31
N PHE A 63 3.36 14.04 -24.61
CA PHE A 63 2.78 13.03 -23.73
C PHE A 63 3.81 11.97 -23.35
N LEU A 64 3.73 11.52 -22.10
CA LEU A 64 4.55 10.41 -21.63
C LEU A 64 4.36 9.22 -22.54
N ARG A 65 5.48 8.68 -23.01
CA ARG A 65 5.56 7.47 -23.79
C ARG A 65 6.71 6.64 -23.26
N ASP A 66 6.39 5.44 -22.81
CA ASP A 66 7.33 4.46 -22.27
C ASP A 66 6.89 3.09 -22.80
N ASP A 67 7.49 2.67 -23.91
CA ASP A 67 7.05 1.46 -24.62
C ASP A 67 7.21 0.18 -23.76
N GLU A 68 8.14 0.18 -22.78
CA GLU A 68 8.33 -0.95 -21.87
C GLU A 68 7.21 -1.00 -20.82
N ALA A 69 6.94 0.12 -20.15
CA ALA A 69 5.87 0.22 -19.16
C ALA A 69 4.48 0.05 -19.78
N GLU A 70 4.22 0.66 -20.94
CA GLU A 70 2.96 0.54 -21.67
C GLU A 70 2.68 -0.92 -22.08
N LYS A 71 3.72 -1.65 -22.49
CA LYS A 71 3.60 -3.09 -22.77
C LYS A 71 3.39 -3.92 -21.51
N MET A 72 4.09 -3.61 -20.42
CA MET A 72 3.97 -4.32 -19.14
C MET A 72 2.55 -4.19 -18.56
N HIS A 73 1.98 -3.00 -18.62
CA HIS A 73 0.67 -2.68 -18.06
C HIS A 73 -0.47 -2.75 -19.10
N CYS A 74 -0.17 -3.20 -20.32
CA CYS A 74 -1.13 -3.27 -21.44
C CYS A 74 -1.95 -1.98 -21.62
N CYS A 75 -1.30 -0.82 -21.54
CA CYS A 75 -1.97 0.47 -21.58
C CYS A 75 -1.28 1.43 -22.57
N ASN A 76 -1.91 2.58 -22.80
CA ASN A 76 -1.26 3.70 -23.47
C ASN A 76 -1.56 4.96 -22.67
N PHE A 77 -0.54 5.60 -22.10
CA PHE A 77 -0.75 6.67 -21.11
C PHE A 77 -1.53 7.86 -21.69
N LYS A 78 -1.29 8.21 -22.96
CA LYS A 78 -2.04 9.25 -23.66
C LYS A 78 -3.51 8.89 -23.77
N LEU A 79 -3.84 7.67 -24.21
CA LEU A 79 -5.23 7.20 -24.29
C LEU A 79 -5.89 7.12 -22.92
N SER A 80 -5.17 6.67 -21.89
CA SER A 80 -5.67 6.64 -20.51
C SER A 80 -6.04 8.04 -20.03
N VAL A 81 -5.19 9.05 -20.24
CA VAL A 81 -5.55 10.44 -19.91
C VAL A 81 -6.81 10.89 -20.64
N LEU A 82 -6.96 10.56 -21.93
CA LEU A 82 -8.14 10.94 -22.70
C LEU A 82 -9.41 10.21 -22.24
N ARG A 83 -9.32 8.95 -21.82
CA ARG A 83 -10.44 8.17 -21.27
C ARG A 83 -10.89 8.74 -19.92
N ALA A 84 -9.95 9.03 -19.02
CA ALA A 84 -10.23 9.62 -17.70
C ALA A 84 -10.96 10.98 -17.77
N ARG A 85 -10.82 11.71 -18.88
CA ARG A 85 -11.54 12.97 -19.14
C ARG A 85 -12.97 12.76 -19.63
N LYS A 86 -13.27 11.59 -20.20
CA LYS A 86 -14.61 11.25 -20.70
C LYS A 86 -15.50 10.66 -19.61
N GLY A 87 -14.92 9.93 -18.69
CA GLY A 87 -15.61 9.28 -17.59
C GLY A 87 -14.62 8.80 -16.54
N LYS A 88 -15.11 8.59 -15.33
CA LYS A 88 -14.30 8.14 -14.20
C LYS A 88 -14.28 6.62 -14.16
N VAL A 89 -13.09 6.01 -14.11
CA VAL A 89 -12.97 4.55 -14.24
C VAL A 89 -13.72 3.78 -13.15
N PHE A 90 -13.84 4.35 -11.95
CA PHE A 90 -14.58 3.75 -10.84
C PHE A 90 -15.92 4.45 -10.56
N GLU A 91 -16.49 5.12 -11.56
CA GLU A 91 -17.84 5.64 -11.47
C GLU A 91 -18.82 4.51 -11.08
N ASP A 92 -19.72 4.81 -10.15
CA ASP A 92 -20.70 3.88 -9.57
C ASP A 92 -20.12 2.63 -8.88
N CYS A 93 -18.81 2.59 -8.61
CA CYS A 93 -18.16 1.51 -7.89
C CYS A 93 -17.97 1.84 -6.40
N GLU A 94 -18.36 0.90 -5.53
CA GLU A 94 -18.12 0.97 -4.10
C GLU A 94 -16.98 0.03 -3.69
N PHE A 95 -16.22 0.41 -2.66
CA PHE A 95 -15.02 -0.31 -2.24
C PHE A 95 -14.96 -0.47 -0.72
N TYR A 96 -14.32 -1.54 -0.29
CA TYR A 96 -13.74 -1.63 1.05
C TYR A 96 -12.26 -2.03 0.94
N ILE A 97 -11.41 -1.42 1.76
CA ILE A 97 -9.97 -1.63 1.75
C ILE A 97 -9.55 -2.09 3.15
N THR A 98 -8.78 -3.17 3.26
CA THR A 98 -8.31 -3.66 4.55
C THR A 98 -7.08 -2.89 5.06
N PRO A 99 -6.78 -2.90 6.38
CA PRO A 99 -5.73 -2.04 6.97
C PRO A 99 -4.30 -2.34 6.52
N SER A 100 -3.99 -3.57 6.09
CA SER A 100 -2.64 -4.01 5.75
C SER A 100 -2.31 -3.88 4.26
N VAL A 101 -3.10 -3.13 3.48
CA VAL A 101 -2.79 -2.91 2.06
C VAL A 101 -1.61 -1.96 1.88
N GLU A 102 -0.80 -2.24 0.86
CA GLU A 102 0.32 -1.40 0.46
C GLU A 102 0.00 -0.64 -0.85
N PRO A 103 0.58 0.56 -1.06
CA PRO A 103 1.60 1.22 -0.21
C PRO A 103 1.08 1.77 1.13
N SER A 104 -0.16 2.26 1.16
CA SER A 104 -0.93 2.49 2.39
C SER A 104 -2.43 2.52 2.08
N PRO A 105 -3.32 2.17 3.03
CA PRO A 105 -4.77 2.23 2.81
C PRO A 105 -5.25 3.62 2.39
N GLU A 106 -4.67 4.69 2.96
CA GLU A 106 -5.03 6.07 2.66
C GLU A 106 -4.63 6.49 1.23
N GLU A 107 -3.47 6.06 0.74
CA GLU A 107 -3.04 6.36 -0.63
C GLU A 107 -3.89 5.63 -1.66
N VAL A 108 -4.18 4.34 -1.44
CA VAL A 108 -5.05 3.54 -2.31
C VAL A 108 -6.46 4.13 -2.32
N LYS A 109 -6.99 4.47 -1.15
CA LYS A 109 -8.27 5.17 -1.01
C LYS A 109 -8.29 6.47 -1.81
N SER A 110 -7.25 7.30 -1.66
CA SER A 110 -7.15 8.58 -2.37
C SER A 110 -7.16 8.38 -3.89
N VAL A 111 -6.49 7.34 -4.40
CA VAL A 111 -6.52 7.02 -5.83
C VAL A 111 -7.92 6.61 -6.29
N ILE A 112 -8.61 5.73 -5.54
CA ILE A 112 -9.97 5.27 -5.86
C ILE A 112 -10.95 6.45 -5.91
N GLU A 113 -10.92 7.32 -4.89
CA GLU A 113 -11.84 8.47 -4.81
C GLU A 113 -11.59 9.48 -5.94
N LEU A 114 -10.33 9.76 -6.29
CA LEU A 114 -10.01 10.62 -7.44
C LEU A 114 -10.44 10.01 -8.78
N ALA A 115 -10.50 8.68 -8.84
CA ALA A 115 -10.96 7.89 -9.97
C ALA A 115 -12.48 7.65 -9.96
N GLY A 116 -13.23 8.26 -9.03
CA GLY A 116 -14.70 8.27 -8.99
C GLY A 116 -15.36 7.23 -8.09
N GLY A 117 -14.59 6.37 -7.43
CA GLY A 117 -15.14 5.33 -6.55
C GLY A 117 -15.45 5.81 -5.14
N LEU A 118 -16.32 5.08 -4.44
CA LEU A 118 -16.67 5.35 -3.04
C LEU A 118 -16.04 4.30 -2.12
N VAL A 119 -15.21 4.73 -1.16
CA VAL A 119 -14.55 3.81 -0.22
C VAL A 119 -15.20 3.86 1.16
N HIS A 120 -15.71 2.72 1.62
CA HIS A 120 -16.30 2.56 2.94
C HIS A 120 -15.24 2.33 4.03
N PRO A 121 -15.44 2.89 5.23
CA PRO A 121 -14.50 2.73 6.34
C PRO A 121 -14.58 1.36 7.03
N HIS A 122 -15.66 0.61 6.81
CA HIS A 122 -15.91 -0.68 7.45
C HIS A 122 -16.29 -1.74 6.42
N PRO A 123 -16.05 -3.03 6.71
CA PRO A 123 -16.53 -4.12 5.86
C PRO A 123 -18.04 -4.01 5.62
N PRO A 124 -18.54 -4.34 4.41
CA PRO A 124 -19.96 -4.25 4.11
C PRO A 124 -20.77 -5.23 4.96
N SER A 125 -21.89 -4.76 5.52
CA SER A 125 -22.83 -5.68 6.18
C SER A 125 -23.44 -6.66 5.16
N PRO A 126 -23.92 -7.84 5.59
CA PRO A 126 -24.65 -8.74 4.69
C PRO A 126 -25.83 -8.08 3.97
N ALA A 127 -26.55 -7.17 4.65
CA ALA A 127 -27.64 -6.41 4.05
C ALA A 127 -27.15 -5.49 2.93
N LYS A 128 -26.01 -4.82 3.11
CA LYS A 128 -25.40 -3.98 2.06
C LYS A 128 -24.97 -4.82 0.86
N MET A 129 -24.38 -5.99 1.09
CA MET A 129 -24.01 -6.90 0.00
C MET A 129 -25.23 -7.39 -0.79
N ILE A 130 -26.32 -7.73 -0.11
CA ILE A 130 -27.58 -8.12 -0.77
C ILE A 130 -28.11 -6.96 -1.63
N GLU A 131 -28.14 -5.73 -1.09
CA GLU A 131 -28.52 -4.55 -1.87
C GLU A 131 -27.64 -4.38 -3.11
N CYS A 132 -26.32 -4.49 -2.97
CA CYS A 132 -25.41 -4.36 -4.11
C CYS A 132 -25.68 -5.40 -5.19
N ILE A 133 -25.97 -6.65 -4.80
CA ILE A 133 -26.31 -7.73 -5.74
C ILE A 133 -27.67 -7.48 -6.42
N GLU A 134 -28.69 -7.07 -5.66
CA GLU A 134 -30.04 -6.82 -6.19
C GLU A 134 -30.08 -5.67 -7.20
N TRP A 135 -29.27 -4.63 -6.96
CA TRP A 135 -29.22 -3.44 -7.80
C TRP A 135 -28.07 -3.44 -8.82
N ASP A 136 -27.36 -4.57 -8.97
CA ASP A 136 -26.19 -4.72 -9.84
C ASP A 136 -25.13 -3.62 -9.62
N LYS A 137 -24.94 -3.21 -8.36
CA LYS A 137 -23.95 -2.21 -7.95
C LYS A 137 -22.63 -2.91 -7.62
N PRO A 138 -21.53 -2.61 -8.34
CA PRO A 138 -20.25 -3.25 -8.08
C PRO A 138 -19.70 -2.86 -6.69
N TYR A 139 -19.48 -3.86 -5.83
CA TYR A 139 -18.81 -3.70 -4.54
C TYR A 139 -17.51 -4.50 -4.53
N ILE A 140 -16.38 -3.79 -4.50
CA ILE A 140 -15.04 -4.34 -4.70
C ILE A 140 -14.29 -4.39 -3.37
N LEU A 141 -13.80 -5.58 -3.01
CA LEU A 141 -13.02 -5.80 -1.79
C LEU A 141 -11.54 -5.79 -2.14
N ILE A 142 -10.76 -4.87 -1.55
CA ILE A 142 -9.31 -4.79 -1.70
C ILE A 142 -8.64 -5.24 -0.40
N ALA A 143 -7.84 -6.29 -0.45
CA ALA A 143 -7.15 -6.83 0.71
C ALA A 143 -5.78 -7.43 0.37
N THR A 144 -5.01 -7.71 1.42
CA THR A 144 -3.84 -8.58 1.36
C THR A 144 -4.15 -9.94 1.97
N GLU A 145 -3.27 -10.91 1.74
CA GLU A 145 -3.41 -12.27 2.31
C GLU A 145 -3.53 -12.27 3.83
N CYS A 146 -2.80 -11.37 4.51
CA CYS A 146 -2.80 -11.22 5.97
C CYS A 146 -4.17 -10.83 6.54
N ASP A 147 -4.96 -10.07 5.77
CA ASP A 147 -6.25 -9.52 6.21
C ASP A 147 -7.45 -10.39 5.78
N MET A 148 -7.23 -11.48 5.06
CA MET A 148 -8.29 -12.40 4.63
C MET A 148 -9.21 -12.88 5.78
N PRO A 149 -8.71 -13.14 7.02
CA PRO A 149 -9.59 -13.48 8.13
C PRO A 149 -10.67 -12.42 8.44
N ILE A 150 -10.41 -11.14 8.18
CA ILE A 150 -11.39 -10.03 8.37
C ILE A 150 -12.58 -10.22 7.40
N LEU A 151 -12.28 -10.69 6.19
CA LEU A 151 -13.25 -10.84 5.10
C LEU A 151 -13.84 -12.26 5.00
N LYS A 152 -13.54 -13.14 5.97
CA LYS A 152 -13.92 -14.56 5.90
C LYS A 152 -15.41 -14.79 5.63
N TYR A 153 -16.30 -14.04 6.28
CA TYR A 153 -17.74 -14.20 6.08
C TYR A 153 -18.18 -13.78 4.67
N LEU A 154 -17.48 -12.85 4.03
CA LEU A 154 -17.72 -12.42 2.65
C LEU A 154 -17.17 -13.46 1.66
N THR A 155 -15.97 -13.97 1.91
CA THR A 155 -15.39 -15.02 1.06
C THR A 155 -16.17 -16.33 1.14
N ASP A 156 -16.65 -16.71 2.33
CA ASP A 156 -17.51 -17.89 2.53
C ASP A 156 -18.88 -17.71 1.83
N ALA A 157 -19.32 -16.46 1.62
CA ALA A 157 -20.49 -16.11 0.82
C ALA A 157 -20.20 -15.98 -0.69
N GLY A 158 -18.98 -16.28 -1.14
CA GLY A 158 -18.60 -16.26 -2.56
C GLY A 158 -18.17 -14.89 -3.09
N CYS A 159 -17.97 -13.88 -2.24
CA CYS A 159 -17.48 -12.58 -2.68
C CYS A 159 -16.01 -12.67 -3.10
N THR A 160 -15.68 -12.03 -4.23
CA THR A 160 -14.30 -11.98 -4.73
C THR A 160 -13.53 -10.88 -4.02
N VAL A 161 -12.30 -11.20 -3.59
CA VAL A 161 -11.37 -10.26 -2.98
C VAL A 161 -10.19 -10.06 -3.92
N TYR A 162 -9.83 -8.80 -4.17
CA TYR A 162 -8.73 -8.40 -5.03
C TYR A 162 -7.58 -7.80 -4.22
N ASN A 163 -6.38 -7.82 -4.77
CA ASN A 163 -5.23 -7.08 -4.24
C ASN A 163 -5.18 -5.65 -4.81
N THR A 164 -4.24 -4.83 -4.34
CA THR A 164 -4.10 -3.44 -4.78
C THR A 164 -3.78 -3.30 -6.28
N GLU A 165 -3.19 -4.33 -6.91
CA GLU A 165 -2.87 -4.30 -8.34
C GLU A 165 -4.11 -4.08 -9.20
N PHE A 166 -5.27 -4.64 -8.78
CA PHE A 166 -6.54 -4.40 -9.45
C PHE A 166 -6.85 -2.90 -9.59
N VAL A 167 -6.63 -2.12 -8.52
CA VAL A 167 -6.89 -0.67 -8.51
C VAL A 167 -5.94 0.04 -9.46
N PHE A 168 -4.64 -0.26 -9.35
CA PHE A 168 -3.62 0.43 -10.14
C PHE A 168 -3.70 0.11 -11.62
N GLU A 169 -3.91 -1.15 -11.99
CA GLU A 169 -4.09 -1.57 -13.39
C GLU A 169 -5.36 -0.96 -13.97
N SER A 170 -6.46 -0.93 -13.21
CA SER A 170 -7.70 -0.31 -13.68
C SER A 170 -7.51 1.18 -13.96
N VAL A 171 -6.80 1.91 -13.09
CA VAL A 171 -6.47 3.33 -13.30
C VAL A 171 -5.50 3.52 -14.47
N MET A 172 -4.50 2.66 -14.63
CA MET A 172 -3.56 2.73 -15.75
C MET A 172 -4.25 2.51 -17.09
N ARG A 173 -5.20 1.57 -17.19
CA ARG A 173 -5.93 1.24 -18.43
C ARG A 173 -7.18 2.10 -18.64
N GLN A 174 -7.66 2.71 -17.57
CA GLN A 174 -8.98 3.37 -17.49
C GLN A 174 -10.11 2.42 -17.87
N GLU A 175 -10.07 1.23 -17.29
CA GLU A 175 -11.01 0.13 -17.54
C GLU A 175 -11.06 -0.79 -16.32
N VAL A 176 -12.26 -1.20 -15.91
CA VAL A 176 -12.45 -2.13 -14.79
C VAL A 176 -12.65 -3.54 -15.36
N GLU A 177 -11.57 -4.33 -15.38
CA GLU A 177 -11.60 -5.71 -15.88
C GLU A 177 -11.35 -6.69 -14.73
N PRO A 178 -12.38 -7.45 -14.30
CA PRO A 178 -12.21 -8.53 -13.33
C PRO A 178 -11.25 -9.59 -13.89
N SER A 179 -10.14 -9.83 -13.20
CA SER A 179 -9.17 -10.85 -13.57
C SER A 179 -8.73 -11.67 -12.36
N ALA A 180 -8.64 -12.99 -12.56
CA ALA A 180 -8.16 -13.93 -11.55
C ALA A 180 -6.73 -13.61 -11.07
N VAL A 181 -5.91 -12.97 -11.93
CA VAL A 181 -4.53 -12.58 -11.61
C VAL A 181 -4.46 -11.63 -10.41
N PHE A 182 -5.50 -10.83 -10.19
CA PHE A 182 -5.56 -9.89 -9.08
C PHE A 182 -6.33 -10.42 -7.87
N THR A 183 -6.85 -11.65 -7.92
CA THR A 183 -7.65 -12.21 -6.83
C THR A 183 -6.78 -12.76 -5.71
N VAL A 184 -7.17 -12.51 -4.46
CA VAL A 184 -6.51 -13.04 -3.27
C VAL A 184 -7.15 -14.37 -2.89
N SER A 185 -6.37 -15.44 -2.92
CA SER A 185 -6.87 -16.77 -2.58
C SER A 185 -7.01 -16.93 -1.06
N PRO A 186 -8.14 -17.45 -0.54
CA PRO A 186 -8.32 -17.72 0.90
C PRO A 186 -7.34 -18.77 1.47
N SER A 187 -6.66 -19.53 0.60
CA SER A 187 -5.87 -20.72 0.96
C SER A 187 -4.46 -20.45 1.51
N ALA A 188 -4.00 -19.21 1.58
CA ALA A 188 -2.64 -18.89 2.07
C ALA A 188 -2.48 -18.94 3.60
N CYS A 189 -3.58 -18.89 4.36
CA CYS A 189 -3.57 -19.03 5.83
C CYS A 189 -3.93 -20.47 6.27
N GLN A 190 -3.18 -21.49 5.83
CA GLN A 190 -3.15 -22.74 6.60
C GLN A 190 -1.98 -22.69 7.57
N PRO A 191 -2.19 -22.70 8.90
CA PRO A 191 -1.10 -23.02 9.81
C PRO A 191 -0.58 -24.40 9.41
N ALA A 192 0.74 -24.53 9.25
CA ALA A 192 1.36 -25.81 8.97
C ALA A 192 0.77 -26.87 9.93
N PRO A 193 0.30 -28.03 9.44
CA PRO A 193 -0.26 -29.04 10.32
C PRO A 193 0.78 -29.35 11.40
N LEU A 194 0.38 -29.19 12.67
CA LEU A 194 1.21 -29.51 13.82
C LEU A 194 1.68 -30.97 13.66
N ARG A 195 2.92 -31.14 13.20
CA ARG A 195 3.53 -32.45 13.05
C ARG A 195 3.85 -32.93 14.46
N LEU A 196 2.92 -33.67 15.07
CA LEU A 196 3.14 -34.29 16.37
C LEU A 196 4.41 -35.15 16.26
N PRO A 197 5.39 -34.98 17.17
CA PRO A 197 6.56 -35.85 17.18
C PRO A 197 6.11 -37.30 17.41
N PRO A 198 6.71 -38.28 16.73
CA PRO A 198 6.36 -39.68 16.96
C PRO A 198 6.66 -40.03 18.42
N MET A 199 5.66 -40.55 19.13
CA MET A 199 5.87 -41.11 20.46
C MET A 199 6.91 -42.22 20.37
N GLY A 200 8.07 -41.98 21.00
CA GLY A 200 9.17 -42.93 21.05
C GLY A 200 8.71 -44.24 21.68
N GLN A 201 8.99 -45.35 21.00
CA GLN A 201 8.87 -46.68 21.59
C GLN A 201 9.91 -46.82 22.69
N SER A 202 9.41 -47.10 23.89
CA SER A 202 10.18 -47.43 25.08
C SER A 202 10.96 -48.74 24.87
N THR A 203 12.28 -48.68 24.81
CA THR A 203 13.15 -49.85 24.99
C THR A 203 13.91 -49.71 26.31
N ALA A 204 13.59 -50.61 27.24
CA ALA A 204 14.23 -50.76 28.53
C ALA A 204 15.64 -51.36 28.41
N ALA A 205 16.56 -50.95 29.27
CA ALA A 205 17.77 -51.69 29.61
C ALA A 205 18.14 -51.47 31.10
N PRO A 206 18.79 -52.45 31.77
CA PRO A 206 18.69 -52.62 33.21
C PRO A 206 19.86 -52.05 34.04
N VAL A 207 19.47 -51.69 35.26
CA VAL A 207 20.15 -51.59 36.58
C VAL A 207 21.62 -51.98 36.71
N SER A 208 22.42 -51.10 37.32
CA SER A 208 23.42 -51.45 38.36
C SER A 208 23.80 -50.21 39.21
N GLY A 209 23.62 -50.26 40.54
CA GLY A 209 24.24 -49.34 41.51
C GLY A 209 25.50 -49.98 42.14
N PRO A 210 25.93 -49.62 43.38
CA PRO A 210 25.52 -48.50 44.25
C PRO A 210 26.72 -47.77 44.96
N GLY A 211 26.40 -46.80 45.82
CA GLY A 211 27.30 -46.28 46.89
C GLY A 211 27.13 -44.78 47.14
N SER A 212 26.21 -44.33 48.02
CA SER A 212 26.35 -44.12 49.48
C SER A 212 27.09 -42.84 49.90
N ALA A 213 26.36 -41.87 50.47
CA ALA A 213 26.73 -41.15 51.71
C ALA A 213 25.63 -40.17 52.18
N SER A 214 25.31 -40.30 53.46
CA SER A 214 24.55 -39.46 54.40
C SER A 214 25.15 -38.03 54.56
N SER A 215 24.64 -37.00 55.22
CA SER A 215 23.69 -36.83 56.35
C SER A 215 23.57 -35.32 56.67
N THR A 216 22.34 -34.81 56.81
CA THR A 216 21.80 -33.87 57.85
C THR A 216 22.47 -32.49 58.20
N PRO A 217 21.71 -31.57 58.86
CA PRO A 217 21.70 -30.14 58.52
C PRO A 217 22.13 -29.22 59.68
N SER A 218 22.12 -27.89 59.49
CA SER A 218 21.94 -26.96 60.61
C SER A 218 21.38 -25.60 60.24
N ARG A 219 20.65 -25.09 61.22
CA ARG A 219 19.71 -23.97 61.34
C ARG A 219 20.42 -22.78 61.99
N ARG A 220 20.08 -21.53 61.60
CA ARG A 220 19.77 -20.37 62.50
C ARG A 220 19.73 -19.06 61.70
N THR A 221 18.58 -18.37 61.70
CA THR A 221 18.25 -17.10 62.45
C THR A 221 19.06 -15.89 61.99
N SER A 222 18.55 -14.67 61.86
CA SER A 222 17.22 -14.07 62.02
C SER A 222 17.37 -12.57 61.70
N THR A 223 16.24 -11.88 61.56
CA THR A 223 15.99 -10.47 61.93
C THR A 223 16.75 -9.34 61.22
N GLY A 224 15.97 -8.40 60.67
CA GLY A 224 16.41 -7.02 60.49
C GLY A 224 15.51 -6.19 59.56
N TYR A 225 14.45 -5.60 60.12
CA TYR A 225 13.64 -4.55 59.51
C TYR A 225 14.47 -3.30 59.16
N SER A 226 14.17 -2.58 58.06
CA SER A 226 13.76 -1.16 58.11
C SER A 226 13.71 -0.49 56.71
N ALA A 227 12.53 0.06 56.45
CA ALA A 227 12.08 1.20 55.63
C ALA A 227 13.06 2.00 54.70
N THR A 228 12.52 2.28 53.50
CA THR A 228 12.81 3.32 52.48
C THR A 228 12.37 4.74 52.95
N PRO A 229 12.37 5.87 52.17
CA PRO A 229 12.84 6.27 50.81
C PRO A 229 13.68 7.61 50.88
N PRO A 230 13.83 8.57 49.91
CA PRO A 230 13.26 8.77 48.55
C PRO A 230 14.25 9.21 47.42
N PRO A 231 13.80 9.33 46.15
CA PRO A 231 14.62 9.86 45.07
C PRO A 231 14.38 11.37 44.84
N GLY A 232 15.46 12.11 44.59
CA GLY A 232 15.43 13.48 44.06
C GLY A 232 15.63 13.50 42.54
N PRO A 233 15.24 14.58 41.84
CA PRO A 233 15.31 14.70 40.38
C PRO A 233 16.64 15.33 39.89
N VAL A 234 16.72 15.56 38.57
CA VAL A 234 17.71 16.29 37.71
C VAL A 234 18.92 15.51 37.13
N PRO A 235 19.50 15.93 35.97
CA PRO A 235 18.93 16.43 34.70
C PRO A 235 19.61 15.85 33.42
N LEU A 236 19.11 16.29 32.26
CA LEU A 236 19.51 16.01 30.86
C LEU A 236 21.01 16.20 30.54
N THR A 237 21.57 15.32 29.69
CA THR A 237 22.57 15.66 28.65
C THR A 237 22.53 14.65 27.48
N PRO A 238 22.97 15.04 26.27
CA PRO A 238 22.74 14.30 25.02
C PRO A 238 23.89 13.33 24.71
N THR A 239 23.60 12.24 24.00
CA THR A 239 24.63 11.35 23.44
C THR A 239 24.38 11.15 21.94
N GLN A 240 25.38 11.55 21.16
CA GLN A 240 25.55 11.24 19.74
C GLN A 240 25.86 9.75 19.52
N GLY A 241 25.56 9.30 18.30
CA GLY A 241 25.97 8.02 17.72
C GLY A 241 24.74 7.19 17.40
N GLY A 242 24.45 6.78 16.17
CA GLY A 242 25.23 6.65 14.95
C GLY A 242 24.54 5.53 14.17
N GLY A 243 24.55 5.58 12.84
CA GLY A 243 24.00 4.51 12.02
C GLY A 243 23.19 5.04 10.85
N GLY A 244 23.85 5.17 9.71
CA GLY A 244 23.20 5.48 8.46
C GLY A 244 22.32 4.34 7.97
N GLN A 245 21.24 4.71 7.31
CA GLN A 245 20.81 4.12 6.05
C GLN A 245 20.20 5.26 5.25
N ALA A 246 20.88 5.64 4.17
CA ALA A 246 20.39 6.60 3.21
C ALA A 246 19.29 5.90 2.40
N GLU A 247 18.04 6.19 2.73
CA GLU A 247 16.89 5.87 1.90
C GLU A 247 16.97 6.75 0.65
N PHE A 248 17.29 6.15 -0.49
CA PHE A 248 17.26 6.80 -1.79
C PHE A 248 15.78 7.07 -2.15
N ALA A 249 15.27 8.19 -1.67
CA ALA A 249 14.05 8.79 -2.19
C ALA A 249 14.24 9.05 -3.70
N SER A 250 13.33 8.48 -4.51
CA SER A 250 13.30 8.74 -5.96
C SER A 250 13.14 10.25 -6.22
N PRO A 251 13.84 10.83 -7.20
CA PRO A 251 13.83 12.26 -7.43
C PRO A 251 12.44 12.74 -7.83
N LEU A 252 11.95 13.74 -7.09
CA LEU A 252 10.65 14.39 -7.24
C LEU A 252 10.31 14.70 -8.70
N THR A 253 9.29 14.00 -9.20
CA THR A 253 8.60 14.27 -10.46
C THR A 253 7.97 15.68 -10.42
N PRO A 254 8.42 16.65 -11.23
CA PRO A 254 7.92 18.02 -11.14
C PRO A 254 6.44 18.12 -11.59
N ARG A 255 5.59 18.74 -10.78
CA ARG A 255 4.16 18.95 -11.06
C ARG A 255 3.92 20.44 -11.34
N ILE A 256 3.26 20.77 -12.44
CA ILE A 256 3.15 22.14 -12.95
C ILE A 256 1.70 22.59 -13.03
N LYS A 257 1.40 23.77 -12.51
CA LYS A 257 0.17 24.52 -12.76
C LYS A 257 0.50 25.61 -13.78
N ALA A 258 0.08 25.41 -15.03
CA ALA A 258 0.09 26.43 -16.07
C ALA A 258 -1.20 27.25 -15.93
N ASN A 259 -1.08 28.57 -16.01
CA ASN A 259 -2.23 29.47 -16.12
C ASN A 259 -2.79 29.45 -17.54
#